data_AF-A0A7S1ALP1-F1
#
_entry.id   AF-A0A7S1ALP1-F1
#
_cell.length_a   1.000
_cell.length_b   1.000
_cell.length_c   1.000
_cell.angle_alpha   90.00
_cell.angle_beta   90.00
_cell.angle_gamma   90.00
#
_symmetry.space_group_name_H-M   'P 1'
#
loop_
_entity.id
_entity.type
_entity.pdbx_description
1 polymer ?
#
loop_
_entity_poly.entity_id
_entity_poly.type
_entity_poly.pdbx_seq_one_letter_code
_entity_poly.pdbx_strand_id
1 'polypeptide(L)'
;SNCIGLVKLMGRHCGFIALEATLAARYVDVVLLPEMRISLPKVLNYIHHLMSTKRHAVIVVAEGCGDTLIESSGVDAGGNKKLADVGPWLRDQIYAYLRKMHHPVTIRYIDPTYMIRAVPANTNDSIYCT
;
A
#
# COMPACT_ATOMS: atom_id res chain seq x y z
N SER A 1 10.75 -11.97 15.31
CA SER A 1 11.49 -11.18 14.31
C SER A 1 10.71 -9.93 14.00
N ASN A 2 11.34 -8.76 13.90
CA ASN A 2 10.66 -7.51 13.57
C ASN A 2 10.51 -7.39 12.05
N CYS A 3 9.32 -7.66 11.52
CA CYS A 3 9.08 -7.62 10.07
C CYS A 3 7.82 -6.86 9.68
N ILE A 4 7.89 -6.19 8.54
CA ILE A 4 6.75 -5.51 7.92
C ILE A 4 6.59 -6.05 6.49
N GLY A 5 5.41 -6.58 6.18
CA GLY A 5 5.00 -6.83 4.80
C GLY A 5 4.30 -5.61 4.26
N LEU A 6 4.88 -4.94 3.27
CA LEU A 6 4.27 -3.80 2.59
C LEU A 6 3.81 -4.22 1.19
N VAL A 7 2.51 -4.16 0.94
CA VAL A 7 1.90 -4.58 -0.33
C VAL A 7 1.28 -3.37 -1.01
N LYS A 8 1.70 -3.06 -2.24
CA LYS A 8 1.02 -2.07 -3.08
C LYS A 8 -0.04 -2.80 -3.91
N LEU A 9 -1.29 -2.32 -3.87
CA LEU A 9 -2.37 -2.85 -4.70
C LEU A 9 -2.86 -1.80 -5.70
N MET A 10 -3.54 -2.28 -6.73
CA MET A 10 -4.21 -1.42 -7.71
C MET A 10 -5.28 -0.56 -7.04
N GLY A 11 -5.50 0.63 -7.58
CA GLY A 11 -6.47 1.57 -7.01
C GLY A 11 -6.06 3.03 -7.21
N ARG A 12 -5.96 3.46 -8.48
CA ARG A 12 -5.55 4.82 -8.84
C ARG A 12 -6.48 5.91 -8.31
N HIS A 13 -7.78 5.73 -8.50
CA HIS A 13 -8.79 6.74 -8.13
C HIS A 13 -9.65 6.29 -6.96
N CYS A 14 -9.77 4.98 -6.76
CA CYS A 14 -10.53 4.38 -5.68
C CYS A 14 -9.82 3.16 -5.11
N GLY A 15 -10.08 2.88 -3.84
CA GLY A 15 -9.42 1.86 -3.04
C GLY A 15 -10.14 0.51 -2.97
N PHE A 16 -11.14 0.23 -3.82
CA PHE A 16 -11.99 -0.97 -3.69
C PHE A 16 -11.19 -2.28 -3.66
N ILE A 17 -10.23 -2.46 -4.56
CA ILE A 17 -9.41 -3.69 -4.59
C ILE A 17 -8.63 -3.84 -3.27
N ALA A 18 -8.03 -2.75 -2.78
CA ALA A 18 -7.27 -2.77 -1.54
C ALA A 18 -8.15 -3.03 -0.30
N LEU A 19 -9.35 -2.45 -0.28
CA LEU A 19 -10.34 -2.66 0.78
C LEU A 19 -10.84 -4.11 0.80
N GLU A 20 -11.35 -4.61 -0.32
CA GLU A 20 -11.88 -5.97 -0.43
C GLU A 20 -10.81 -7.02 -0.14
N ALA A 21 -9.59 -6.85 -0.68
CA ALA A 21 -8.47 -7.75 -0.39
C ALA A 21 -8.10 -7.76 1.10
N THR A 22 -8.14 -6.59 1.75
CA THR A 22 -7.89 -6.47 3.19
C THR A 22 -8.95 -7.18 4.01
N LEU A 23 -10.23 -6.99 3.68
CA LEU A 23 -11.36 -7.64 4.35
C LEU A 23 -11.31 -9.16 4.17
N ALA A 24 -11.00 -9.64 2.97
CA ALA A 24 -10.87 -11.06 2.66
C ALA A 24 -9.67 -11.72 3.39
N ALA A 25 -8.52 -11.04 3.45
CA ALA A 25 -7.32 -11.55 4.08
C ALA A 25 -7.46 -11.69 5.61
N ARG A 26 -8.14 -10.76 6.27
CA ARG A 26 -8.35 -10.70 7.75
C ARG A 26 -7.10 -10.51 8.63
N TYR A 27 -5.90 -10.52 8.06
CA TYR A 27 -4.63 -10.33 8.80
C TYR A 27 -3.87 -9.05 8.42
N VAL A 28 -4.52 -8.11 7.72
CA VAL A 28 -3.94 -6.79 7.41
C VAL A 28 -4.11 -5.86 8.62
N ASP A 29 -3.01 -5.25 9.08
CA ASP A 29 -3.02 -4.35 10.25
C ASP A 29 -3.30 -2.89 9.86
N VAL A 30 -2.90 -2.49 8.66
CA VAL A 30 -3.09 -1.13 8.12
C VAL A 30 -3.44 -1.21 6.64
N VAL A 31 -4.49 -0.50 6.24
CA VAL A 31 -4.83 -0.25 4.84
C VAL A 31 -4.91 1.25 4.59
N LEU A 32 -4.29 1.71 3.50
CA LEU A 32 -4.33 3.11 3.05
C LEU A 32 -5.03 3.17 1.70
N LEU A 33 -6.06 4.03 1.62
CA LEU A 33 -6.91 4.19 0.44
C LEU A 33 -6.88 5.67 -0.03
N PRO A 34 -6.99 5.95 -1.35
CA PRO A 34 -6.94 7.31 -1.89
C PRO A 34 -8.09 8.21 -1.40
N GLU A 35 -9.22 7.62 -0.98
CA GLU A 35 -10.38 8.34 -0.45
C GLU A 35 -10.15 8.88 0.97
N MET A 36 -9.13 8.39 1.68
CA MET A 36 -8.86 8.76 3.06
C MET A 36 -8.05 10.07 3.14
N ARG A 37 -8.34 10.88 4.16
CA ARG A 37 -7.42 11.96 4.57
C ARG A 37 -6.25 11.37 5.35
N ILE A 38 -5.20 10.97 4.65
CA ILE A 38 -4.06 10.28 5.25
C ILE A 38 -3.12 11.28 5.91
N SER A 39 -2.82 11.05 7.19
CA SER A 39 -1.76 11.76 7.91
C SER A 39 -0.58 10.83 8.10
N LEU A 40 0.50 11.06 7.33
CA LEU A 40 1.70 10.23 7.41
C LEU A 40 2.26 10.13 8.84
N PRO A 41 2.36 11.20 9.65
CA PRO A 41 2.83 11.09 11.03
C PRO A 41 1.97 10.15 11.90
N LYS A 42 0.64 10.20 11.74
CA LYS A 42 -0.27 9.30 12.48
C LYS A 42 -0.07 7.84 12.07
N VAL A 43 0.08 7.58 10.77
CA VAL A 43 0.36 6.24 10.24
C VAL A 43 1.68 5.70 10.78
N LEU A 44 2.75 6.49 10.73
CA LEU A 44 4.08 6.10 11.24
C LEU A 44 4.06 5.81 12.74
N ASN A 45 3.38 6.66 13.52
CA ASN A 45 3.21 6.43 14.96
C ASN A 45 2.47 5.11 15.24
N TYR A 46 1.41 4.80 14.49
CA TYR A 46 0.67 3.56 14.65
C TYR A 46 1.49 2.33 14.25
N ILE A 47 2.28 2.41 13.16
CA ILE A 47 3.21 1.34 12.77
C ILE A 47 4.25 1.09 13.87
N HIS A 48 4.79 2.14 14.47
CA HIS A 48 5.73 1.99 15.59
C HIS A 48 5.08 1.33 16.81
N HIS A 49 3.81 1.65 17.11
CA HIS A 49 3.04 0.97 18.15
C HIS A 49 2.85 -0.52 17.84
N LEU A 50 2.52 -0.88 16.59
CA LEU A 50 2.42 -2.29 16.17
C LEU A 50 3.75 -3.02 16.30
N MET A 51 4.87 -2.39 15.92
CA MET A 51 6.20 -3.00 16.07
C MET A 51 6.56 -3.22 17.54
N SER A 52 6.20 -2.28 18.42
CA SER A 52 6.47 -2.39 19.85
C SER A 52 5.63 -3.46 20.56
N THR A 53 4.44 -3.76 20.04
CA THR A 53 3.48 -4.69 20.68
C THR A 53 3.45 -6.07 20.02
N LYS A 54 3.30 -6.13 18.70
CA LYS A 54 3.16 -7.37 17.93
C LYS A 54 4.47 -7.85 17.29
N ARG A 55 5.44 -6.94 17.09
CA ARG A 55 6.71 -7.19 16.36
C ARG A 55 6.53 -7.60 14.89
N HIS A 56 5.32 -7.53 14.34
CA HIS A 56 5.07 -7.74 12.92
C HIS A 56 3.86 -6.92 12.48
N ALA A 57 3.80 -6.59 11.19
CA ALA A 57 2.65 -5.92 10.60
C ALA A 57 2.52 -6.23 9.10
N VAL A 58 1.29 -6.31 8.63
CA VAL A 58 0.97 -6.30 7.20
C VAL A 58 0.29 -4.97 6.86
N ILE A 59 0.89 -4.25 5.91
CA ILE A 59 0.45 -2.94 5.47
C ILE A 59 0.10 -3.02 4.00
N VAL A 60 -1.11 -2.58 3.65
CA VAL A 60 -1.59 -2.48 2.28
C VAL A 60 -1.74 -1.01 1.91
N VAL A 61 -1.27 -0.63 0.73
CA VAL A 61 -1.42 0.73 0.19
C VAL A 61 -1.96 0.64 -1.24
N ALA A 62 -3.04 1.36 -1.52
CA ALA A 62 -3.51 1.55 -2.89
C ALA A 62 -2.57 2.51 -3.65
N GLU A 63 -2.27 2.22 -4.91
CA GLU A 63 -1.35 3.03 -5.73
C GLU A 63 -1.75 4.51 -5.80
N GLY A 64 -3.06 4.81 -5.79
CA GLY A 64 -3.60 6.17 -5.81
C GLY A 64 -3.25 7.01 -4.57
N CYS A 65 -2.86 6.38 -3.45
CA CYS A 65 -2.38 7.11 -2.28
C CYS A 65 -1.12 7.95 -2.57
N GLY A 66 -0.39 7.67 -3.66
CA GLY A 66 0.72 8.49 -4.10
C GLY A 66 0.31 9.94 -4.35
N ASP A 67 -0.85 10.18 -4.97
CA ASP A 67 -1.33 11.55 -5.23
C ASP A 67 -1.76 12.28 -3.95
N THR A 68 -2.18 11.54 -2.91
CA THR A 68 -2.57 12.11 -1.61
C THR A 68 -1.36 12.38 -0.71
N LEU A 69 -0.31 11.56 -0.81
CA LEU A 69 0.83 11.56 0.11
C LEU A 69 2.09 12.22 -0.46
N ILE A 70 2.20 12.28 -1.78
CA ILE A 70 3.39 12.74 -2.50
C ILE A 70 2.96 13.84 -3.46
N GLU A 71 3.54 15.02 -3.33
CA GLU A 71 3.37 16.07 -4.33
C GLU A 71 4.14 15.66 -5.61
N SER A 72 3.44 15.07 -6.58
CA SER A 72 4.02 14.76 -7.90
C SER A 72 3.70 15.85 -8.92
N SER A 73 4.71 16.29 -9.66
CA SER A 73 4.60 17.16 -10.82
C SER A 73 5.02 16.41 -12.08
N GLY A 74 4.10 16.26 -13.04
CA GLY A 74 4.39 15.67 -14.35
C GLY A 74 3.20 14.93 -14.98
N VAL A 75 3.26 14.77 -16.30
CA VAL A 75 2.32 13.98 -17.11
C VAL A 75 3.06 12.80 -17.76
N ASP A 76 2.38 11.67 -17.90
CA ASP A 76 2.87 10.53 -18.68
C ASP A 76 2.65 10.74 -20.19
N ALA A 77 3.17 9.82 -21.01
CA ALA A 77 3.04 9.88 -22.46
C ALA A 77 1.59 9.77 -22.97
N GLY A 78 0.66 9.32 -22.11
CA GLY A 78 -0.77 9.24 -22.38
C GLY A 78 -1.56 10.46 -21.90
N GLY A 79 -0.88 11.49 -21.37
CA GLY A 79 -1.51 12.72 -20.87
C GLY A 79 -2.09 12.62 -19.46
N ASN A 80 -1.87 11.52 -18.73
CA ASN A 80 -2.34 11.40 -17.35
C ASN A 80 -1.31 11.98 -16.37
N LYS A 81 -1.77 12.50 -15.22
CA LYS A 81 -0.87 12.89 -14.14
C LYS A 81 0.00 11.69 -13.71
N LYS A 82 1.31 11.88 -13.70
CA LYS A 82 2.25 10.83 -13.30
C LYS A 82 2.10 10.56 -11.80
N LEU A 83 1.63 9.36 -11.46
CA LEU A 83 1.61 8.90 -10.08
C LEU A 83 3.05 8.72 -9.60
N ALA A 84 3.37 9.30 -8.45
CA ALA A 84 4.57 8.93 -7.72
C ALA A 84 4.37 7.51 -7.15
N ASP A 85 5.38 6.66 -7.28
CA ASP A 85 5.30 5.29 -6.78
C ASP A 85 5.31 5.28 -5.25
N VAL A 86 4.11 5.20 -4.68
CA VAL A 86 3.88 5.27 -3.24
C VAL A 86 4.48 4.10 -2.48
N GLY A 87 4.66 2.94 -3.12
CA GLY A 87 5.15 1.72 -2.47
C GLY A 87 6.57 1.89 -1.93
N PRO A 88 7.57 2.09 -2.79
CA PRO A 88 8.95 2.37 -2.37
C PRO A 88 9.07 3.62 -1.50
N TRP A 89 8.32 4.68 -1.81
CA TRP A 89 8.35 5.90 -1.01
C TRP A 89 7.89 5.65 0.43
N LEU A 90 6.75 4.97 0.62
CA LEU A 90 6.22 4.66 1.95
C LEU A 90 7.15 3.72 2.72
N ARG A 91 7.74 2.72 2.03
CA ARG A 91 8.78 1.84 2.62
C ARG A 91 9.91 2.68 3.22
N ASP A 92 10.42 3.64 2.46
CA ASP A 92 11.57 4.45 2.86
C ASP A 92 11.22 5.40 4.02
N GLN A 93 10.00 5.97 4.01
CA GLN A 93 9.48 6.77 5.13
C GLN A 93 9.36 5.94 6.42
N ILE A 94 8.78 4.74 6.35
CA ILE A 94 8.65 3.83 7.49
C ILE A 94 10.04 3.45 8.02
N TYR A 95 10.96 3.08 7.12
CA TYR A 95 12.32 2.69 7.49
C TYR A 95 13.07 3.83 8.19
N ALA A 96 13.03 5.03 7.61
CA ALA A 96 13.68 6.21 8.19
C ALA A 96 13.10 6.58 9.56
N TYR A 97 11.78 6.50 9.71
CA TYR A 97 11.10 6.81 10.97
C TYR A 97 11.47 5.80 12.08
N LEU A 98 11.38 4.50 11.81
CA LEU A 98 11.68 3.47 12.79
C LEU A 98 13.17 3.43 13.17
N ARG A 99 14.06 3.76 12.22
CA ARG A 99 15.50 3.91 12.51
C ARG A 99 15.77 5.05 13.49
N LYS A 100 15.08 6.19 13.37
CA LYS A 100 15.17 7.30 14.34
C LYS A 100 14.70 6.90 15.74
N MET A 101 13.71 6.01 15.81
CA MET A 101 13.21 5.44 17.07
C MET A 101 14.05 4.26 17.59
N HIS A 102 15.22 3.98 17.00
CA HIS A 102 16.10 2.87 17.37
C HIS A 102 15.40 1.49 17.34
N HIS A 103 14.43 1.33 16.45
CA HIS A 103 13.66 0.09 16.28
C HIS A 103 13.98 -0.56 14.92
N PRO A 104 15.06 -1.36 14.80
CA PRO A 104 15.42 -1.97 13.53
C PRO A 104 14.33 -2.97 13.09
N VAL A 105 13.92 -2.86 11.82
CA VAL A 105 12.91 -3.72 11.21
C VAL A 105 13.34 -4.16 9.81
N THR A 106 12.88 -5.34 9.39
CA THR A 106 12.98 -5.78 8.00
C THR A 106 11.67 -5.49 7.28
N ILE A 107 11.71 -4.68 6.24
CA ILE A 107 10.53 -4.38 5.41
C ILE A 107 10.64 -5.15 4.10
N ARG A 108 9.64 -5.99 3.80
CA ARG A 108 9.50 -6.68 2.51
C ARG A 108 8.41 -5.98 1.70
N TYR A 109 8.82 -5.35 0.61
CA TYR A 109 7.91 -4.71 -0.33
C TYR A 109 7.47 -5.71 -1.41
N ILE A 110 6.17 -5.76 -1.69
CA ILE A 110 5.57 -6.63 -2.69
C ILE A 110 4.66 -5.78 -3.59
N ASP A 111 4.89 -5.88 -4.89
CA ASP A 111 4.04 -5.29 -5.93
C ASP A 111 3.52 -6.38 -6.86
N PRO A 112 2.33 -6.95 -6.59
CA PRO A 112 1.72 -7.98 -7.41
C PRO A 112 0.93 -7.40 -8.60
N THR A 113 1.04 -6.11 -8.93
CA THR A 113 0.19 -5.44 -9.94
C THR A 113 0.14 -6.22 -11.26
N TYR A 114 1.29 -6.64 -11.79
CA TYR A 114 1.33 -7.43 -13.03
C TYR A 114 0.74 -8.82 -12.87
N MET A 115 0.95 -9.47 -11.72
CA MET A 115 0.40 -10.80 -11.45
C MET A 115 -1.12 -10.78 -11.37
N ILE A 116 -1.70 -9.75 -10.74
CA ILE A 116 -3.14 -9.58 -10.61
C ILE A 116 -3.78 -9.29 -11.96
N ARG A 117 -3.14 -8.47 -12.81
CA ARG A 117 -3.69 -8.08 -14.12
C ARG A 117 -3.55 -9.14 -15.21
N ALA A 118 -2.56 -10.02 -15.09
CA ALA A 118 -2.23 -11.00 -16.13
C ALA A 118 -2.85 -12.39 -15.88
N VAL A 119 -3.49 -12.60 -14.73
CA VAL A 119 -4.17 -13.87 -14.44
C VAL A 119 -5.43 -14.00 -15.30
N PRO A 120 -5.75 -15.21 -15.81
CA PRO A 120 -7.02 -15.44 -16.50
C PRO A 120 -8.22 -15.08 -15.62
N ALA A 121 -9.31 -14.64 -16.26
CA ALA A 121 -10.57 -14.37 -15.59
C ALA A 121 -11.06 -15.62 -14.82
N ASN A 122 -11.57 -15.41 -13.61
CA ASN A 122 -12.22 -16.49 -12.86
C ASN A 122 -13.60 -16.80 -13.47
N THR A 123 -14.30 -17.81 -12.93
CA THR A 123 -15.62 -18.23 -13.45
C THR A 123 -16.65 -17.10 -13.40
N ASN A 124 -16.70 -16.33 -12.31
CA ASN A 124 -17.66 -15.23 -12.17
C ASN A 124 -17.36 -14.10 -13.16
N ASP A 125 -16.10 -13.71 -13.29
CA ASP A 125 -15.66 -12.69 -14.25
C ASP A 125 -15.92 -13.16 -15.69
N SER A 126 -15.73 -14.45 -15.98
CA SER A 126 -15.97 -15.02 -17.31
C SER A 126 -17.46 -15.01 -17.68
N ILE A 127 -18.33 -15.37 -16.73
CA ILE A 127 -19.78 -15.29 -16.91
C ILE A 127 -20.23 -13.83 -17.09
N TYR A 128 -19.65 -12.90 -16.31
CA TYR A 128 -19.98 -11.48 -16.41
C TYR A 128 -19.53 -10.83 -17.73
N CYS A 129 -18.43 -11.30 -18.31
CA CYS A 129 -17.88 -10.80 -19.58
C CYS A 129 -18.46 -11.48 -20.84
N THR A 130 -19.39 -12.43 -20.69
CA THR A 130 -20.09 -13.09 -21.81
C THR A 130 -21.36 -12.32 -22.15
#